data_AF-A0A7S1L826-F1
#
_entry.id   AF-A0A7S1L826-F1
#
_cell.length_a   1.000
_cell.length_b   1.000
_cell.length_c   1.000
_cell.angle_alpha   90.00
_cell.angle_beta   90.00
_cell.angle_gamma   90.00
#
_symmetry.space_group_name_H-M   'P 1'
#
loop_
_entity.id
_entity.type
_entity.pdbx_description
1 polymer ?
#
loop_
_entity_poly.entity_id
_entity_poly.type
_entity_poly.pdbx_seq_one_letter_code
_entity_poly.pdbx_strand_id
1 'polypeptide(L)'
;SAHATYQDQIPNGASVYRNGVHWPGVGHVAAAGGGNAENTFGTAFAAAGHTWTTALCNADTDGDGYSNGAELGDPGCVWTKGATPERTVDIAHPGFADSQ
;
A
#
# COMPACT_ATOMS: atom_id res chain seq x y z
N SER A 1 -24.47 -6.05 0.16
CA SER A 1 -23.30 -6.02 -0.72
C SER A 1 -22.09 -5.72 0.12
N ALA A 2 -21.19 -6.70 0.29
CA ALA A 2 -19.96 -6.53 1.05
C ALA A 2 -19.03 -5.61 0.24
N HIS A 3 -18.74 -4.42 0.76
CA HIS A 3 -17.79 -3.52 0.13
C HIS A 3 -16.43 -4.24 0.08
N ALA A 4 -15.90 -4.47 -1.12
CA ALA A 4 -14.50 -4.85 -1.27
C ALA A 4 -13.66 -3.73 -0.66
N THR A 5 -12.92 -4.01 0.40
CA THR A 5 -11.97 -3.04 0.95
C THR A 5 -10.80 -2.96 -0.03
N TYR A 6 -10.33 -1.75 -0.36
CA TYR A 6 -9.14 -1.60 -1.21
C TYR A 6 -7.88 -2.23 -0.58
N GLN A 7 -7.91 -2.50 0.72
CA GLN A 7 -6.90 -3.27 1.44
C GLN A 7 -6.68 -4.66 0.83
N ASP A 8 -7.74 -5.31 0.33
CA ASP A 8 -7.65 -6.63 -0.32
C ASP A 8 -7.07 -6.56 -1.74
N GLN A 9 -6.85 -5.36 -2.28
CA GLN A 9 -6.35 -5.13 -3.63
C GLN A 9 -4.84 -4.87 -3.66
N ILE A 10 -4.19 -4.84 -2.48
CA ILE A 10 -2.76 -4.58 -2.34
C ILE A 10 -2.13 -5.62 -1.39
N PRO A 11 -0.85 -5.94 -1.53
CA PRO A 11 -0.14 -6.81 -0.60
C PRO A 11 -0.17 -6.24 0.82
N ASN A 12 -0.40 -7.09 1.83
CA ASN A 12 -0.41 -6.71 3.25
C ASN A 12 -1.28 -5.49 3.62
N GLY A 13 -2.29 -5.11 2.82
CA GLY A 13 -3.05 -3.87 3.04
C GLY A 13 -3.80 -3.77 4.37
N ALA A 14 -4.03 -4.89 5.05
CA ALA A 14 -4.60 -4.93 6.40
C ALA A 14 -3.56 -4.88 7.53
N SER A 15 -2.27 -4.94 7.21
CA SER A 15 -1.15 -5.10 8.14
C SER A 15 -0.17 -3.92 8.13
N VAL A 16 -0.54 -2.80 7.49
CA VAL A 16 0.32 -1.61 7.42
C VAL A 16 0.27 -0.85 8.74
N TYR A 17 1.44 -0.49 9.26
CA TYR A 17 1.62 0.36 10.44
C TYR A 17 2.57 1.50 10.10
N ARG A 18 2.35 2.66 10.74
CA ARG A 18 3.30 3.78 10.71
C ARG A 18 3.45 4.31 12.13
N ASN A 19 4.68 4.42 12.62
CA ASN A 19 4.97 4.88 14.00
C ASN A 19 4.16 4.12 15.08
N GLY A 20 3.99 2.80 14.91
CA GLY A 20 3.23 1.94 15.83
C GLY A 20 1.71 2.07 15.73
N VAL A 21 1.18 2.90 14.83
CA VAL A 21 -0.26 3.08 14.61
C VAL A 21 -0.70 2.25 13.41
N HIS A 22 -1.73 1.43 13.60
CA HIS A 22 -2.36 0.65 12.52
C HIS A 22 -3.01 1.58 11.49
N TRP A 23 -2.75 1.33 10.21
CA TRP A 23 -3.13 2.22 9.12
C TRP A 23 -4.00 1.51 8.07
N PRO A 24 -5.28 1.22 8.38
CA PRO A 24 -6.15 0.52 7.44
C PRO A 24 -6.42 1.32 6.16
N GLY A 25 -6.36 2.65 6.20
CA GLY A 25 -6.49 3.54 5.06
C GLY A 25 -5.17 3.80 4.34
N VAL A 26 -4.50 2.77 3.82
CA VAL A 26 -3.14 2.86 3.22
C VAL A 26 -3.02 3.95 2.16
N GLY A 27 -4.06 4.17 1.34
CA GLY A 27 -4.08 5.23 0.32
C GLY A 27 -4.44 6.64 0.84
N HIS A 28 -4.56 6.86 2.14
CA HIS A 28 -5.04 8.12 2.72
C HIS A 28 -4.05 8.74 3.70
N VAL A 29 -4.14 10.06 3.83
CA VAL A 29 -3.34 10.83 4.81
C VAL A 29 -3.71 10.54 6.27
N ALA A 30 -4.91 10.02 6.51
CA ALA A 30 -5.40 9.66 7.84
C ALA A 30 -5.48 8.14 7.97
N ALA A 31 -5.04 7.61 9.11
CA ALA A 31 -4.96 6.17 9.38
C ALA A 31 -6.26 5.42 9.13
N ALA A 32 -7.40 5.99 9.55
CA ALA A 32 -8.71 5.37 9.37
C ALA A 32 -9.20 5.34 7.91
N GLY A 33 -8.58 6.09 7.00
CA GLY A 33 -9.05 6.31 5.63
C GLY A 33 -10.25 7.25 5.54
N GLY A 34 -11.03 7.12 4.45
CA GLY A 34 -12.41 7.62 4.28
C GLY A 34 -12.60 9.15 4.33
N GLY A 35 -13.06 9.77 3.23
CA GLY A 35 -13.44 11.19 3.18
C GLY A 35 -12.30 12.21 3.37
N ASN A 36 -11.09 11.73 3.63
CA ASN A 36 -9.86 12.50 3.78
C ASN A 36 -9.01 12.43 2.51
N ALA A 37 -8.07 13.37 2.36
CA ALA A 37 -7.15 13.41 1.22
C ALA A 37 -6.40 12.07 1.02
N GLU A 38 -6.18 11.73 -0.23
CA GLU A 38 -5.27 10.64 -0.60
C GLU A 38 -3.82 11.06 -0.30
N ASN A 39 -2.98 10.09 0.07
CA ASN A 39 -1.52 10.29 0.00
C ASN A 39 -1.03 9.96 -1.42
N THR A 40 0.27 10.10 -1.65
CA THR A 40 0.87 9.88 -2.98
C THR A 40 0.62 8.46 -3.50
N PHE A 41 0.71 7.45 -2.63
CA PHE A 41 0.34 6.07 -2.95
C PHE A 41 -1.12 5.93 -3.37
N GLY A 42 -2.05 6.51 -2.61
CA GLY A 42 -3.47 6.47 -2.90
C GLY A 42 -3.80 7.06 -4.27
N THR A 43 -3.22 8.20 -4.61
CA THR A 43 -3.38 8.82 -5.92
C THR A 43 -2.78 7.97 -7.05
N ALA A 44 -1.62 7.35 -6.84
CA ALA A 44 -1.02 6.42 -7.80
C ALA A 44 -1.87 5.15 -7.97
N PHE A 45 -2.42 4.61 -6.89
CA PHE A 45 -3.30 3.45 -6.88
C PHE A 45 -4.62 3.76 -7.60
N ALA A 46 -5.21 4.93 -7.37
CA ALA A 46 -6.38 5.41 -8.10
C ALA A 46 -6.08 5.57 -9.60
N ALA A 47 -4.93 6.14 -9.97
CA ALA A 47 -4.48 6.26 -11.35
C ALA A 47 -4.25 4.90 -12.03
N ALA A 48 -3.84 3.88 -11.26
CA ALA A 48 -3.75 2.49 -11.70
C ALA A 48 -5.11 1.76 -11.75
N GLY A 49 -6.22 2.47 -11.57
CA GLY A 49 -7.56 1.87 -11.59
C GLY A 49 -7.83 0.99 -10.37
N HIS A 50 -7.22 1.30 -9.23
CA HIS A 50 -7.30 0.52 -7.99
C HIS A 50 -6.86 -0.94 -8.16
N THR A 51 -5.83 -1.14 -8.97
CA THR A 51 -5.26 -2.47 -9.27
C THR A 51 -3.77 -2.49 -8.90
N TRP A 52 -3.33 -3.57 -8.25
CA TRP A 52 -1.92 -3.85 -8.02
C TRP A 52 -1.23 -4.23 -9.35
N THR A 53 -0.85 -3.21 -10.12
CA THR A 53 -0.12 -3.40 -11.37
C THR A 53 1.38 -3.49 -11.12
N THR A 54 2.12 -4.16 -12.01
CA THR A 54 3.59 -4.17 -11.97
C THR A 54 4.19 -2.76 -12.01
N ALA A 55 3.55 -1.81 -12.71
CA ALA A 55 4.01 -0.42 -12.74
C ALA A 55 3.84 0.26 -11.37
N LEU A 56 2.69 0.08 -10.72
CA LEU A 56 2.46 0.60 -9.36
C LEU A 56 3.41 -0.06 -8.35
N CYS A 57 3.60 -1.37 -8.43
CA CYS A 57 4.49 -2.10 -7.53
C CYS A 57 5.94 -1.60 -7.61
N ASN A 58 6.44 -1.32 -8.81
CA ASN A 58 7.81 -0.83 -9.00
C ASN A 58 7.99 0.67 -8.75
N ALA A 59 6.90 1.44 -8.61
CA ALA A 59 6.99 2.87 -8.34
C ALA A 59 7.41 3.10 -6.87
N ASP A 60 8.25 4.10 -6.66
CA ASP A 60 8.55 4.70 -5.36
C ASP A 60 7.65 5.95 -5.25
N THR A 61 6.49 5.83 -4.59
CA THR A 61 5.48 6.89 -4.64
C THR A 61 5.63 7.96 -3.57
N ASP A 62 6.33 7.68 -2.47
CA ASP A 62 6.59 8.65 -1.41
C ASP A 62 8.03 9.20 -1.43
N GLY A 63 8.92 8.64 -2.25
CA GLY A 63 10.23 9.18 -2.57
C GLY A 63 11.31 8.82 -1.56
N ASP A 64 11.15 7.70 -0.86
CA ASP A 64 12.05 7.22 0.19
C ASP A 64 13.20 6.34 -0.35
N GLY A 65 13.16 5.98 -1.64
CA GLY A 65 14.11 5.11 -2.31
C GLY A 65 13.73 3.63 -2.35
N TYR A 66 12.57 3.25 -1.81
CA TYR A 66 11.99 1.92 -1.87
C TYR A 66 10.77 1.91 -2.80
N SER A 67 10.55 0.77 -3.47
CA SER A 67 9.34 0.63 -4.28
C SER A 67 8.15 0.28 -3.38
N ASN A 68 6.95 0.64 -3.81
CA ASN A 68 5.71 0.25 -3.14
C ASN A 68 5.63 -1.27 -2.88
N GLY A 69 6.16 -2.07 -3.80
CA GLY A 69 6.29 -3.52 -3.65
C GLY A 69 7.27 -3.90 -2.55
N ALA A 70 8.44 -3.29 -2.48
CA ALA A 70 9.35 -3.52 -1.37
C ALA A 70 8.71 -3.15 -0.03
N GLU A 71 7.97 -2.05 0.04
CA GLU A 71 7.34 -1.61 1.27
C GLU A 71 6.16 -2.48 1.68
N LEU A 72 5.31 -2.89 0.73
CA LEU A 72 4.14 -3.73 1.01
C LEU A 72 4.45 -5.24 1.02
N GLY A 73 5.71 -5.65 0.86
CA GLY A 73 6.14 -7.04 0.98
C GLY A 73 6.00 -7.89 -0.30
N ASP A 74 5.93 -7.25 -1.45
CA ASP A 74 6.00 -7.84 -2.81
C ASP A 74 7.17 -7.23 -3.63
N PRO A 75 8.43 -7.36 -3.17
CA PRO A 75 9.60 -6.78 -3.87
C PRO A 75 9.80 -7.32 -5.29
N GLY A 76 9.32 -8.53 -5.59
CA GLY A 76 9.37 -9.15 -6.91
C GLY A 76 8.24 -8.72 -7.85
N CYS A 77 7.23 -7.98 -7.36
CA CYS A 77 6.03 -7.61 -8.11
C CYS A 77 5.29 -8.80 -8.73
N VAL A 78 5.19 -9.89 -7.96
CA VAL A 78 4.59 -11.17 -8.35
C VAL A 78 3.28 -11.46 -7.62
N TRP A 79 2.95 -10.67 -6.60
CA TRP A 79 1.72 -10.85 -5.84
C TRP A 79 0.48 -10.69 -6.73
N THR A 80 -0.50 -11.54 -6.47
CA THR A 80 -1.83 -11.46 -7.07
C THR A 80 -2.88 -11.49 -5.97
N LYS A 81 -4.05 -10.92 -6.24
CA LYS A 81 -5.12 -10.79 -5.25
C LYS A 81 -5.42 -12.11 -4.53
N GLY A 82 -5.29 -12.09 -3.20
CA GLY A 82 -5.55 -13.23 -2.32
C GLY A 82 -4.37 -14.19 -2.12
N ALA A 83 -3.25 -13.99 -2.82
CA ALA A 83 -2.01 -14.70 -2.55
C ALA A 83 -1.35 -14.21 -1.25
N THR A 84 -0.44 -15.00 -0.71
CA THR A 84 0.48 -14.54 0.35
C THR A 84 1.60 -13.71 -0.30
N PRO A 85 1.86 -12.47 0.16
CA PRO A 85 3.01 -11.69 -0.29
C PRO A 85 4.33 -12.40 0.05
N GLU A 86 5.41 -12.06 -0.67
CA GLU A 86 6.74 -12.65 -0.45
C GLU A 86 7.28 -12.36 0.97
N ARG A 87 6.89 -11.23 1.55
CA ARG A 87 7.18 -10.85 2.94
C ARG A 87 5.93 -10.32 3.63
N THR A 88 5.78 -10.66 4.90
CA THR A 88 4.69 -10.16 5.77
C THR A 88 5.21 -9.41 7.00
N VAL A 89 6.53 -9.27 7.09
CA VAL A 89 7.27 -8.55 8.14
C VAL A 89 8.27 -7.62 7.46
N ASP A 90 8.81 -6.67 8.24
CA ASP A 90 9.70 -5.62 7.73
C ASP A 90 9.07 -4.91 6.52
N ILE A 91 7.78 -4.58 6.66
CA ILE A 91 6.98 -3.81 5.72
C ILE A 91 6.84 -2.38 6.22
N ALA A 92 6.67 -1.45 5.31
CA ALA A 92 6.55 -0.02 5.57
C ALA A 92 5.27 0.55 4.95
N HIS A 93 5.05 1.86 5.12
CA HIS A 93 3.87 2.52 4.60
C HIS A 93 4.21 3.27 3.29
N PRO A 94 3.66 2.86 2.13
CA PRO A 94 4.12 3.31 0.80
C PRO A 94 3.76 4.75 0.40
N GLY A 95 3.24 5.52 1.34
CA GLY A 95 2.71 6.87 1.12
C GLY A 95 3.33 7.89 2.07
N PHE A 96 4.35 7.49 2.82
CA PHE A 96 5.04 8.30 3.82
C PHE A 96 6.51 7.86 3.94
N ALA A 97 7.42 8.66 3.41
CA ALA A 97 8.86 8.42 3.38
C ALA A 97 9.58 8.39 4.75
N ASP A 98 8.84 8.50 5.85
CA ASP A 98 9.33 8.43 7.23
C ASP A 98 8.83 7.17 7.96
N SER A 99 8.48 6.12 7.22
CA SER A 99 7.81 4.91 7.73
C SER A 99 8.67 3.64 7.74
N GLN A 100 9.94 3.76 7.39
CA GLN A 100 10.93 2.69 7.24
C GLN A 100 11.52 2.22 8.57
#